data_AF-A0A7C3M3P9-F1
#
_entry.id   AF-A0A7C3M3P9-F1
#
_cell.length_a   1.000
_cell.length_b   1.000
_cell.length_c   1.000
_cell.angle_alpha   90.00
_cell.angle_beta   90.00
_cell.angle_gamma   90.00
#
_symmetry.space_group_name_H-M   'P 1'
#
loop_
_entity.id
_entity.type
_entity.pdbx_description
1 polymer ?
#
loop_
_entity_poly.entity_id
_entity_poly.type
_entity_poly.pdbx_seq_one_letter_code
_entity_poly.pdbx_strand_id
1 'polypeptide(L)'
;MQKEIFVNKIKNVYEEIDKFAEKLDFLDIQILRKFYLTNKPFPNDTKVWCFPLLYQEMKTTHRLKLSLEGLRKRLNNLVKLGLLEKIKHSNPTAYAPVKGKETYVRAIIKKFFLINGLTQFL
;
A
#
# COMPACT_ATOMS: atom_id res chain seq x y z
N MET A 1 -27.25 -1.15 21.75
CA MET A 1 -27.51 -1.50 20.34
C MET A 1 -26.72 -0.68 19.31
N GLN A 2 -27.07 0.56 18.91
CA GLN A 2 -26.31 1.26 17.85
C GLN A 2 -24.85 1.59 18.22
N LYS A 3 -24.58 1.92 19.49
CA LYS A 3 -23.21 2.17 19.99
C LYS A 3 -22.32 0.91 19.97
N GLU A 4 -22.85 -0.26 20.32
CA GLU A 4 -22.08 -1.52 20.34
C GLU A 4 -21.71 -1.98 18.93
N ILE A 5 -22.60 -1.81 17.96
CA ILE A 5 -22.34 -2.15 16.55
C ILE A 5 -21.20 -1.28 16.00
N PHE A 6 -21.20 0.01 16.33
CA PHE A 6 -20.16 0.94 15.92
C PHE A 6 -18.80 0.60 16.55
N VAL A 7 -18.77 0.31 17.85
CA VAL A 7 -17.53 -0.08 18.56
C VAL A 7 -16.96 -1.39 18.02
N ASN A 8 -17.81 -2.40 17.77
CA ASN A 8 -17.38 -3.66 17.17
C ASN A 8 -16.83 -3.48 15.76
N LYS A 9 -17.44 -2.60 14.96
CA LYS A 9 -16.94 -2.27 13.61
C LYS A 9 -15.55 -1.63 13.66
N ILE A 10 -15.33 -0.69 14.58
CA ILE A 10 -14.03 -0.04 14.76
C ILE A 10 -12.97 -1.04 15.21
N LYS A 11 -13.29 -1.89 16.20
CA LYS A 11 -12.38 -2.92 16.70
C LYS A 11 -11.93 -3.87 15.57
N ASN A 12 -12.88 -4.28 14.72
CA ASN A 12 -12.60 -5.12 13.57
C ASN A 12 -11.64 -4.44 12.56
N VAL A 13 -11.82 -3.15 12.29
CA VAL A 13 -10.92 -2.40 11.40
C VAL A 13 -9.48 -2.37 11.94
N TYR A 14 -9.29 -2.16 13.24
CA TYR A 14 -7.95 -2.18 13.84
C TYR A 14 -7.32 -3.57 13.81
N GLU A 15 -8.09 -4.62 14.11
CA GLU A 15 -7.62 -5.99 14.00
C GLU A 15 -7.22 -6.36 12.57
N GLU A 16 -7.96 -5.88 11.56
CA GLU A 16 -7.58 -6.04 10.16
C GLU A 16 -6.28 -5.30 9.81
N ILE A 17 -6.13 -4.05 10.26
CA ILE A 17 -4.91 -3.26 10.05
C ILE A 17 -3.70 -3.99 10.64
N ASP A 18 -3.84 -4.52 11.85
CA ASP A 18 -2.78 -5.25 12.54
C ASP A 18 -2.42 -6.53 11.79
N LYS A 19 -3.42 -7.31 11.38
CA LYS A 19 -3.22 -8.52 10.54
C LYS A 19 -2.50 -8.21 9.23
N PHE A 20 -2.80 -7.08 8.58
CA PHE A 20 -2.11 -6.70 7.35
C PHE A 20 -0.69 -6.21 7.62
N ALA A 21 -0.49 -5.41 8.67
CA ALA A 21 0.83 -4.92 9.05
C ALA A 21 1.79 -6.07 9.42
N GLU A 22 1.29 -7.18 9.96
CA GLU A 22 2.10 -8.37 10.25
C GLU A 22 2.39 -9.24 9.00
N LYS A 23 1.47 -9.28 8.04
CA LYS A 23 1.59 -10.14 6.84
C LYS A 23 2.43 -9.55 5.73
N LEU A 24 2.44 -8.23 5.60
CA LEU A 24 3.19 -7.54 4.56
C LEU A 24 4.66 -7.46 4.93
N ASP A 25 5.55 -7.65 3.96
CA ASP A 25 6.97 -7.43 4.18
C ASP A 25 7.39 -5.99 3.87
N PHE A 26 8.65 -5.68 4.16
CA PHE A 26 9.20 -4.34 3.93
C PHE A 26 9.05 -3.89 2.47
N LEU A 27 9.23 -4.79 1.49
CA LEU A 27 9.12 -4.46 0.07
C LEU A 27 7.68 -4.11 -0.32
N ASP A 28 6.71 -4.86 0.18
CA ASP A 28 5.30 -4.56 -0.05
C ASP A 28 4.92 -3.19 0.50
N ILE A 29 5.44 -2.85 1.69
CA ILE A 29 5.24 -1.54 2.30
C ILE A 29 5.91 -0.44 1.49
N GLN A 30 7.14 -0.63 1.01
CA GLN A 30 7.80 0.34 0.13
C GLN A 30 7.02 0.57 -1.17
N ILE A 31 6.46 -0.49 -1.76
CA ILE A 31 5.57 -0.37 -2.92
C ILE A 31 4.37 0.50 -2.55
N LEU A 32 3.64 0.19 -1.47
CA LEU A 32 2.48 0.97 -1.04
C LEU A 32 2.82 2.45 -0.77
N ARG A 33 3.99 2.75 -0.20
CA ARG A 33 4.44 4.14 0.01
C ARG A 33 4.49 4.93 -1.30
N LYS A 34 4.93 4.32 -2.41
CA LYS A 34 4.98 5.00 -3.73
C LYS A 34 3.59 5.41 -4.23
N PHE A 35 2.52 4.75 -3.81
CA PHE A 35 1.14 5.08 -4.18
C PHE A 35 0.47 6.05 -3.20
N TYR A 36 0.71 5.90 -1.90
CA TYR A 36 -0.08 6.57 -0.86
C TYR A 36 0.66 7.68 -0.09
N LEU A 37 1.97 7.83 -0.24
CA LEU A 37 2.79 8.85 0.45
C LEU A 37 3.62 9.65 -0.56
N THR A 38 2.98 10.58 -1.27
CA THR A 38 3.63 11.39 -2.33
C THR A 38 4.26 12.69 -1.83
N ASN A 39 4.19 12.99 -0.53
CA ASN A 39 4.56 14.27 0.11
C ASN A 39 3.84 15.51 -0.48
N LYS A 40 2.79 15.32 -1.27
CA LYS A 40 1.95 16.40 -1.81
C LYS A 40 0.69 16.55 -0.96
N PRO A 41 0.12 17.77 -0.87
CA PRO A 41 -1.16 17.97 -0.21
C PRO A 41 -2.29 17.29 -1.00
N PHE A 42 -3.37 16.95 -0.28
CA PHE A 42 -4.63 16.52 -0.90
C PHE A 42 -5.10 17.56 -1.93
N PRO A 43 -5.60 17.17 -3.12
CA PRO A 43 -5.93 15.80 -3.56
C PRO A 43 -4.79 15.06 -4.28
N ASN A 44 -3.59 15.63 -4.34
CA ASN A 44 -2.44 15.05 -5.06
C ASN A 44 -1.56 14.15 -4.18
N ASP A 45 -2.08 13.77 -3.01
CA ASP A 45 -1.42 13.01 -1.96
C ASP A 45 -1.32 11.49 -2.27
N THR A 46 -1.81 11.09 -3.45
CA THR A 46 -1.68 9.75 -4.00
C THR A 46 -1.16 9.79 -5.44
N LYS A 47 -0.67 8.65 -5.94
CA LYS A 47 -0.09 8.56 -7.28
C LYS A 47 -0.41 7.24 -7.98
N VAL A 48 -0.80 7.35 -9.24
CA VAL A 48 -0.94 6.22 -10.17
C VAL A 48 0.43 5.90 -10.76
N TRP A 49 0.72 4.61 -10.93
CA TRP A 49 1.95 4.17 -11.55
C TRP A 49 1.69 3.19 -12.68
N CYS A 50 2.30 3.44 -13.84
CA CYS A 50 2.45 2.39 -14.84
C CYS A 50 3.61 1.46 -14.46
N PHE A 51 3.44 0.17 -14.76
CA PHE A 51 4.34 -0.89 -14.31
C PHE A 51 5.82 -0.67 -14.70
N PRO A 52 6.17 -0.28 -15.94
CA PRO A 52 7.56 -0.07 -16.31
C PRO A 52 8.24 1.06 -15.52
N LEU A 53 7.54 2.18 -15.31
CA LEU A 53 8.07 3.31 -14.55
C LEU A 53 8.20 2.97 -13.07
N LEU A 54 7.23 2.27 -12.50
CA LEU A 54 7.34 1.80 -11.12
C LEU A 54 8.54 0.86 -10.93
N TYR A 55 8.75 -0.05 -11.88
CA TYR A 55 9.89 -0.97 -11.82
C TYR A 55 11.23 -0.23 -11.83
N GLN A 56 11.38 0.77 -12.71
CA GLN A 56 12.55 1.62 -12.75
C GLN A 56 12.75 2.38 -11.43
N GLU A 57 11.70 3.01 -10.93
CA GLU A 57 11.70 3.77 -9.67
C GLU A 57 12.08 2.90 -8.46
N MET A 58 11.55 1.68 -8.38
CA MET A 58 11.86 0.74 -7.29
C MET A 58 13.31 0.28 -7.35
N LYS A 59 13.85 0.08 -8.56
CA LYS A 59 15.25 -0.32 -8.77
C LYS A 59 16.22 0.79 -8.40
N THR A 60 15.93 2.05 -8.76
CA THR A 60 16.77 3.21 -8.46
C THR A 60 16.73 3.57 -6.98
N THR A 61 15.54 3.62 -6.37
CA THR A 61 15.37 4.09 -4.99
C THR A 61 15.91 3.08 -3.98
N HIS A 62 15.63 1.80 -4.15
CA HIS A 62 15.86 0.83 -3.08
C HIS A 62 17.11 -0.04 -3.25
N ARG A 63 17.84 0.06 -4.38
CA ARG A 63 18.98 -0.82 -4.72
C ARG A 63 18.70 -2.32 -4.47
N LEU A 64 17.42 -2.70 -4.44
CA LEU A 64 16.98 -4.04 -4.07
C LEU A 64 17.07 -4.96 -5.29
N LYS A 65 17.46 -6.22 -5.06
CA LYS A 65 17.47 -7.29 -6.07
C LYS A 65 16.04 -7.75 -6.40
N LEU A 66 15.15 -6.82 -6.78
CA LEU A 66 13.79 -7.13 -7.19
C LEU A 66 13.77 -7.42 -8.69
N SER A 67 13.41 -8.64 -9.07
CA SER A 67 13.17 -8.98 -10.47
C SER A 67 11.85 -8.38 -10.95
N LEU A 68 11.74 -8.17 -12.26
CA LEU A 68 10.52 -7.66 -12.91
C LEU A 68 9.30 -8.53 -12.58
N GLU A 69 9.46 -9.86 -12.64
CA GLU A 69 8.39 -10.79 -12.27
C GLU A 69 8.09 -10.78 -10.77
N GLY A 70 9.11 -10.58 -9.92
CA GLY A 70 8.93 -10.41 -8.48
C GLY A 70 8.05 -9.20 -8.14
N LEU A 71 8.31 -8.06 -8.77
CA LEU A 71 7.46 -6.87 -8.61
C LEU A 71 6.03 -7.12 -9.11
N ARG A 72 5.89 -7.76 -10.27
CA ARG A 72 4.58 -8.09 -10.84
C ARG A 72 3.74 -8.97 -9.90
N LYS A 73 4.34 -10.02 -9.33
CA LYS A 73 3.66 -10.92 -8.37
C LYS A 73 3.23 -10.15 -7.11
N ARG A 74 4.10 -9.31 -6.56
CA ARG A 74 3.78 -8.46 -5.39
C ARG A 74 2.62 -7.51 -5.67
N LEU A 75 2.65 -6.80 -6.79
CA LEU A 75 1.56 -5.91 -7.19
C LEU A 75 0.24 -6.67 -7.36
N ASN A 76 0.27 -7.85 -7.99
CA ASN A 76 -0.94 -8.68 -8.11
C ASN A 76 -1.46 -9.15 -6.76
N ASN A 77 -0.57 -9.48 -5.81
CA ASN A 77 -0.98 -9.83 -4.44
C ASN A 77 -1.60 -8.61 -3.72
N LEU A 78 -0.99 -7.43 -3.80
CA LEU A 78 -1.55 -6.20 -3.22
C LEU A 78 -2.92 -5.84 -3.81
N VAL A 79 -3.12 -6.12 -5.11
CA VAL A 79 -4.44 -5.99 -5.76
C VAL A 79 -5.44 -7.01 -5.22
N LYS A 80 -5.05 -8.28 -5.07
CA LYS A 80 -5.90 -9.33 -4.47
C LYS A 80 -6.30 -9.01 -3.03
N LEU A 81 -5.40 -8.40 -2.25
CA LEU A 81 -5.66 -7.94 -0.89
C LEU A 81 -6.51 -6.66 -0.84
N GLY A 82 -6.82 -6.05 -1.99
CA GLY A 82 -7.63 -4.84 -2.06
C GLY A 82 -6.93 -3.60 -1.50
N LEU A 83 -5.59 -3.58 -1.53
CA LEU A 83 -4.73 -2.46 -1.12
C LEU A 83 -4.30 -1.60 -2.33
N LEU A 84 -4.36 -2.16 -3.53
CA LEU A 84 -4.20 -1.48 -4.81
C LEU A 84 -5.30 -1.91 -5.77
N GLU A 85 -5.52 -1.12 -6.81
CA GLU A 85 -6.33 -1.51 -7.96
C GLU A 85 -5.48 -1.60 -9.22
N LYS A 86 -5.85 -2.52 -10.11
CA LYS A 86 -5.26 -2.63 -11.44
C LYS A 86 -6.19 -1.94 -12.43
N ILE A 87 -5.68 -0.95 -13.15
CA ILE A 87 -6.46 -0.22 -14.15
C ILE A 87 -6.71 -1.16 -15.33
N LYS A 88 -7.99 -1.41 -15.64
CA LYS A 88 -8.39 -2.23 -16.78
C LYS A 88 -8.07 -1.49 -18.09
N HIS A 89 -7.69 -2.24 -19.12
CA HIS A 89 -7.40 -1.72 -20.46
C HIS A 89 -6.26 -0.68 -20.56
N SER A 90 -5.40 -0.56 -19.54
CA SER A 90 -4.18 0.25 -19.64
C SER A 90 -3.04 -0.52 -20.33
N ASN A 91 -2.41 0.08 -21.34
CA ASN A 91 -1.18 -0.42 -21.94
C ASN A 91 -0.10 0.70 -21.96
N PRO A 92 1.02 0.57 -21.23
CA PRO A 92 1.37 -0.55 -20.32
C PRO A 92 0.44 -0.65 -19.11
N THR A 93 0.43 -1.81 -18.45
CA THR A 93 -0.40 -2.05 -17.26
C THR A 93 -0.13 -1.00 -16.18
N ALA A 94 -1.19 -0.39 -15.65
CA ALA A 94 -1.12 0.59 -14.58
C ALA A 94 -1.85 0.11 -13.31
N TYR A 95 -1.36 0.61 -12.19
CA TYR A 95 -1.87 0.35 -10.86
C TYR A 95 -2.18 1.68 -10.19
N ALA A 96 -3.20 1.70 -9.34
CA ALA A 96 -3.65 2.89 -8.65
C ALA A 96 -3.98 2.60 -7.17
N PRO A 97 -4.02 3.66 -6.34
CA PRO A 97 -4.65 3.62 -5.03
C PRO A 97 -6.12 3.20 -5.13
N VAL A 98 -6.63 2.44 -4.15
CA VAL A 98 -8.06 2.11 -4.10
C VAL A 98 -8.82 3.29 -3.53
N LYS A 99 -9.74 3.84 -4.33
CA LYS A 99 -10.57 4.99 -3.95
C LYS A 99 -11.34 4.71 -2.65
N GLY A 100 -11.23 5.60 -1.67
CA GLY A 100 -11.91 5.50 -0.37
C GLY A 100 -11.19 4.60 0.65
N LYS A 101 -10.03 4.04 0.33
CA LYS A 101 -9.18 3.26 1.25
C LYS A 101 -7.85 3.95 1.58
N GLU A 102 -7.67 5.20 1.18
CA GLU A 102 -6.41 5.93 1.32
C GLU A 102 -5.97 6.02 2.78
N THR A 103 -6.88 6.40 3.67
CA THR A 103 -6.63 6.48 5.12
C THR A 103 -6.32 5.11 5.73
N TYR A 104 -7.04 4.09 5.31
CA TYR A 104 -6.87 2.70 5.76
C TYR A 104 -5.47 2.17 5.37
N VAL A 105 -5.08 2.31 4.11
CA VAL A 105 -3.77 1.81 3.65
C VAL A 105 -2.63 2.61 4.30
N ARG A 106 -2.79 3.93 4.50
CA ARG A 106 -1.83 4.73 5.26
C ARG A 106 -1.70 4.25 6.71
N ALA A 107 -2.79 3.83 7.34
CA ALA A 107 -2.74 3.27 8.70
C ALA A 107 -1.97 1.95 8.73
N ILE A 108 -2.13 1.07 7.73
CA ILE A 108 -1.34 -0.16 7.59
C ILE A 108 0.15 0.16 7.47
N ILE A 109 0.51 1.10 6.58
CA ILE A 109 1.91 1.54 6.41
C ILE A 109 2.47 2.02 7.76
N LYS A 110 1.76 2.92 8.45
CA LYS A 110 2.20 3.45 9.74
C LYS A 110 2.36 2.34 10.78
N LYS A 111 1.38 1.45 10.88
CA LYS A 111 1.38 0.33 11.83
C LYS A 111 2.55 -0.63 11.59
N PHE A 112 2.88 -0.92 10.33
CA PHE A 112 4.06 -1.73 9.99
C PHE A 112 5.34 -1.14 10.59
N PHE A 113 5.59 0.16 10.38
CA PHE A 113 6.80 0.82 10.93
C PHE A 113 6.79 0.87 12.46
N LEU A 114 5.62 1.03 13.09
CA LEU A 114 5.48 0.99 14.55
C LEU A 114 5.81 -0.39 15.12
N ILE A 115 5.25 -1.46 14.55
CA ILE A 115 5.49 -2.85 15.02
C ILE A 115 6.98 -3.21 14.87
N ASN A 116 7.60 -2.79 13.77
CA ASN A 116 9.00 -3.14 13.48
C ASN A 116 10.03 -2.18 14.14
N GLY A 117 9.59 -1.21 14.95
CA GLY A 117 10.51 -0.25 15.60
C GLY A 117 11.23 0.69 14.63
N LEU A 118 10.70 0.87 13.42
CA LEU A 118 11.31 1.62 12.32
C LEU A 118 10.76 3.06 12.22
N THR A 119 10.41 3.67 13.35
CA THR A 119 9.71 4.97 13.41
C THR A 119 10.50 6.12 12.79
N GLN A 120 11.82 6.03 12.71
CA GLN A 120 12.69 6.99 12.02
C GLN A 120 12.40 7.14 10.51
N PHE A 121 11.65 6.22 9.90
CA PHE A 121 11.34 6.19 8.47
C PHE A 121 9.89 6.58 8.12
N LEU A 122 9.12 7.04 9.12
CA LEU A 122 7.75 7.55 8.97
C LEU A 122 7.74 8.97 8.40
#